data_AF-A0A844BWZ3-F1
#
_entry.id   AF-A0A844BWZ3-F1
#
_cell.length_a   1.000
_cell.length_b   1.000
_cell.length_c   1.000
_cell.angle_alpha   90.00
_cell.angle_beta   90.00
_cell.angle_gamma   90.00
#
_symmetry.space_group_name_H-M   'P 1'
#
loop_
_entity.id
_entity.type
_entity.pdbx_description
1 polymer ?
#
loop_
_entity_poly.entity_id
_entity_poly.type
_entity_poly.pdbx_seq_one_letter_code
_entity_poly.pdbx_strand_id
1 'polypeptide(L)'
;MIFSYVRTSVWKENKVTMEMQLEAIQQKADELGLSQVLKKNQYEDRGISGGKFEERPGLQNLLMRLMDKSNKGGTLIVYRFNRLSRNSNDLLKILEVLNKNKIELISVMEPLPSGSKISLQTMMVNIYGVIAQFERDMTIENVISGLERKRREGKPLTSSVPYGYRYSEVRLVPIEKELKIIRLIYDLYLTEKMGYKKICNELNGKGYRYMGREFLETDIYRFLNNKVYFGVFKGGTVGGEYRGTHSTIVSEEEYLRVQEIKNHVELVKRVIEIIGCVKKFFVPYVITILPLEE
;
A
#
# COMPACT_ATOMS: atom_id res chain seq x y z
N MET A 1 36.67 4.39 23.16
CA MET A 1 35.48 3.60 23.55
C MET A 1 34.87 2.99 22.30
N ILE A 2 34.19 1.85 22.41
CA ILE A 2 33.51 1.23 21.26
C ILE A 2 32.03 1.03 21.58
N PHE A 3 31.19 1.25 20.58
CA PHE A 3 29.75 1.12 20.64
C PHE A 3 29.29 0.21 19.49
N SER A 4 28.22 -0.55 19.69
CA SER A 4 27.58 -1.27 18.60
C SER A 4 26.09 -1.06 18.58
N TYR A 5 25.52 -1.02 17.37
CA TYR A 5 24.09 -0.94 17.19
C TYR A 5 23.58 -1.99 16.21
N VAL A 6 22.58 -2.74 16.66
CA VAL A 6 21.90 -3.78 15.87
C VAL A 6 20.40 -3.58 15.87
N ARG A 7 19.77 -3.93 14.74
CA ARG A 7 18.32 -3.82 14.59
C ARG A 7 17.77 -4.97 13.77
N THR A 8 16.65 -5.52 14.21
CA THR A 8 15.78 -6.38 13.38
C THR A 8 14.45 -5.71 13.12
N SER A 9 13.97 -5.87 11.90
CA SER A 9 12.56 -5.60 11.58
C SER A 9 11.70 -6.81 11.92
N VAL A 10 10.41 -6.57 12.17
CA VAL A 10 9.37 -7.60 12.38
C VAL A 10 9.58 -8.85 11.53
N TRP A 11 9.50 -9.99 12.23
CA TRP A 11 9.62 -11.38 11.81
C TRP A 11 9.34 -11.62 10.31
N LYS A 12 10.40 -11.87 9.55
CA LYS A 12 10.35 -12.45 8.21
C LYS A 12 11.53 -13.42 8.09
N GLU A 13 11.25 -14.64 7.63
CA GLU A 13 12.18 -15.78 7.57
C GLU A 13 13.46 -15.50 6.76
N ASN A 14 13.44 -14.56 5.81
CA ASN A 14 14.55 -14.26 4.90
C ASN A 14 15.39 -13.03 5.26
N LYS A 15 15.42 -12.61 6.54
CA LYS A 15 16.25 -11.48 6.98
C LYS A 15 17.40 -11.91 7.86
N VAL A 16 18.56 -11.28 7.67
CA VAL A 16 19.74 -11.42 8.53
C VAL A 16 19.31 -11.29 10.00
N THR A 17 19.55 -12.35 10.78
CA THR A 17 19.16 -12.42 12.19
C THR A 17 19.97 -11.43 13.02
N MET A 18 19.54 -11.16 14.26
CA MET A 18 20.34 -10.34 15.18
C MET A 18 21.70 -10.99 15.46
N GLU A 19 21.71 -12.30 15.63
CA GLU A 19 22.89 -13.10 15.95
C GLU A 19 23.96 -12.95 14.85
N MET A 20 23.58 -13.13 13.58
CA MET A 20 24.50 -12.92 12.47
C MET A 20 25.07 -11.50 12.42
N GLN A 21 24.27 -10.48 12.75
CA GLN A 21 24.75 -9.10 12.80
C GLN A 21 25.75 -8.90 13.94
N LEU A 22 25.47 -9.46 15.11
CA LEU A 22 26.33 -9.36 16.29
C LEU A 22 27.64 -10.13 16.10
N GLU A 23 27.60 -11.33 15.53
CA GLU A 23 28.79 -12.10 15.18
C GLU A 23 29.69 -11.33 14.22
N ALA A 24 29.12 -10.76 13.16
CA ALA A 24 29.89 -9.99 12.18
C ALA A 24 30.48 -8.70 12.79
N ILE A 25 29.75 -8.03 13.68
CA ILE A 25 30.26 -6.87 14.43
C ILE A 25 31.36 -7.29 15.41
N GLN A 26 31.20 -8.43 16.08
CA GLN A 26 32.19 -8.96 17.02
C GLN A 26 33.48 -9.32 16.30
N GLN A 27 33.40 -10.03 15.16
CA GLN A 27 34.56 -10.31 14.32
C GLN A 27 35.28 -9.03 13.89
N LYS A 28 34.52 -8.00 13.47
CA LYS A 28 35.11 -6.71 13.12
C LYS A 28 35.76 -6.01 14.30
N ALA A 29 35.19 -6.11 15.49
CA ALA A 29 35.80 -5.58 16.71
C ALA A 29 37.06 -6.36 17.12
N ASP A 30 37.10 -7.67 16.88
CA ASP A 30 38.25 -8.54 17.13
C ASP A 30 39.41 -8.20 16.18
N GLU A 31 39.14 -7.99 14.89
CA GLU A 31 40.12 -7.50 13.91
C GLU A 31 40.77 -6.18 14.33
N LEU A 32 40.00 -5.31 15.00
CA LEU A 32 40.47 -4.01 15.48
C LEU A 32 41.13 -4.08 16.87
N GLY A 33 41.14 -5.25 17.52
CA GLY A 33 41.71 -5.45 18.87
C GLY A 33 40.87 -4.85 20.00
N LEU A 34 39.55 -4.67 19.80
CA LEU A 34 38.66 -3.91 20.69
C LEU A 34 37.53 -4.75 21.34
N SER A 35 37.60 -6.08 21.23
CA SER A 35 36.57 -7.07 21.60
C SER A 35 35.97 -6.91 23.01
N GLN A 36 36.81 -6.63 24.01
CA GLN A 36 36.42 -6.64 25.42
C GLN A 36 35.56 -5.44 25.84
N VAL A 37 35.61 -4.34 25.07
CA VAL A 37 34.89 -3.09 25.39
C VAL A 37 33.48 -3.08 24.77
N LEU A 38 33.26 -3.91 23.74
CA LEU A 38 32.01 -3.96 22.96
C LEU A 38 30.82 -4.47 23.76
N LYS A 39 31.01 -5.53 24.56
CA LYS A 39 29.93 -6.17 25.33
C LYS A 39 29.22 -5.24 26.32
N LYS A 40 29.87 -4.16 26.76
CA LYS A 40 29.30 -3.17 27.71
C LYS A 40 28.53 -2.03 27.04
N ASN A 41 28.68 -1.85 25.72
CA ASN A 41 28.16 -0.70 24.98
C ASN A 41 27.38 -1.13 23.72
N GLN A 42 26.64 -2.23 23.85
CA GLN A 42 25.79 -2.77 22.79
C GLN A 42 24.36 -2.26 22.96
N TYR A 43 23.81 -1.72 21.88
CA TYR A 43 22.46 -1.18 21.80
C TYR A 43 21.66 -1.94 20.74
N GLU A 44 20.41 -2.24 21.04
CA GLU A 44 19.57 -3.05 20.16
C GLU A 44 18.12 -2.55 20.08
N ASP A 45 17.53 -2.70 18.90
CA ASP A 45 16.10 -2.52 18.67
C ASP A 45 15.52 -3.77 18.00
N ARG A 46 14.72 -4.54 18.76
CA ARG A 46 14.13 -5.81 18.30
C ARG A 46 12.73 -5.61 17.74
N GLY A 47 12.47 -6.16 16.56
CA GLY A 47 11.14 -6.13 15.95
C GLY A 47 10.67 -4.74 15.49
N ILE A 48 11.54 -3.74 15.49
CA ILE A 48 11.18 -2.36 15.16
C ILE A 48 11.47 -2.07 13.68
N SER A 49 10.45 -1.54 12.99
CA SER A 49 10.60 -1.08 11.61
C SER A 49 11.52 0.16 11.56
N GLY A 50 12.38 0.26 10.55
CA GLY A 50 13.31 1.40 10.42
C GLY A 50 12.65 2.71 9.95
N GLY A 51 11.34 2.86 10.15
CA GLY A 51 10.53 3.94 9.57
C GLY A 51 10.48 5.22 10.42
N LYS A 52 10.47 5.11 11.75
CA LYS A 52 10.40 6.26 12.67
C LYS A 52 11.51 6.22 13.70
N PHE A 53 12.10 7.37 13.98
CA PHE A 53 13.18 7.53 14.95
C PHE A 53 12.66 7.44 16.39
N GLU A 54 11.42 7.86 16.61
CA GLU A 54 10.73 7.89 17.90
C GLU A 54 10.46 6.48 18.43
N GLU A 55 10.30 5.50 17.55
CA GLU A 55 10.00 4.10 17.88
C GLU A 55 11.26 3.27 18.21
N ARG A 56 12.44 3.91 18.32
CA ARG A 56 13.76 3.24 18.41
C ARG A 56 14.51 3.60 19.70
N PRO A 57 14.09 3.06 20.86
CA PRO A 57 14.69 3.39 22.15
C PRO A 57 16.17 2.99 22.24
N GLY A 58 16.58 1.88 21.60
CA GLY A 58 17.97 1.46 21.56
C GLY A 58 18.87 2.47 20.84
N LEU A 59 18.41 2.99 19.70
CA LEU A 59 19.13 4.04 18.97
C LEU A 59 19.19 5.35 19.77
N GLN A 60 18.11 5.74 20.44
CA GLN A 60 18.07 6.96 21.25
C GLN A 60 19.05 6.89 22.42
N ASN A 61 19.08 5.75 23.13
CA ASN A 61 20.01 5.52 24.23
C ASN A 61 21.46 5.56 23.75
N LEU A 62 21.74 4.95 22.58
CA LEU A 62 23.05 5.04 21.96
C LEU A 62 23.43 6.50 21.68
N LEU A 63 22.58 7.25 21.00
CA LEU A 63 22.86 8.64 20.64
C LEU A 63 23.05 9.52 21.88
N MET A 64 22.25 9.33 22.92
CA MET A 64 22.42 10.02 24.20
C MET A 64 23.80 9.73 24.80
N ARG A 65 24.26 8.47 24.76
CA ARG A 65 25.59 8.09 25.25
C ARG A 65 26.71 8.66 24.40
N LEU A 66 26.54 8.71 23.09
CA LEU A 66 27.50 9.28 22.14
C LEU A 66 27.59 10.82 22.24
N MET A 67 26.50 11.49 22.66
CA MET A 67 26.43 12.94 22.86
C MET A 67 26.96 13.40 24.23
N ASP A 68 27.22 12.48 25.15
CA ASP A 68 27.78 12.76 26.45
C ASP A 68 29.20 13.34 26.31
N LYS A 69 29.43 14.55 26.81
CA LYS A 69 30.71 15.27 26.71
C LYS A 69 31.87 14.55 27.39
N SER A 70 31.60 13.60 28.28
CA SER A 70 32.60 12.72 28.90
C SER A 70 33.11 11.64 27.95
N ASN A 71 32.37 11.30 26.90
CA ASN A 71 32.68 10.25 25.93
C ASN A 71 33.29 10.81 24.63
N LYS A 72 34.38 11.58 24.75
CA LYS A 72 35.12 12.05 23.57
C LYS A 72 36.02 10.95 23.04
N GLY A 73 35.91 10.67 21.75
CA GLY A 73 36.73 9.66 21.07
C GLY A 73 36.15 8.24 21.17
N GLY A 74 36.11 7.56 20.03
CA GLY A 74 35.68 6.16 19.99
C GLY A 74 35.26 5.69 18.61
N THR A 75 34.62 4.53 18.58
CA THR A 75 34.17 3.87 17.35
C THR A 75 32.76 3.32 17.53
N LEU A 76 31.87 3.59 16.59
CA LEU A 76 30.55 2.97 16.48
C LEU A 76 30.60 1.95 15.35
N ILE A 77 30.39 0.67 15.66
CA ILE A 77 30.32 -0.40 14.67
C ILE A 77 28.86 -0.78 14.41
N VAL A 78 28.48 -0.83 13.14
CA VAL A 78 27.16 -1.27 12.68
C VAL A 78 27.29 -2.28 11.56
N TYR A 79 26.29 -3.16 11.40
CA TYR A 79 26.32 -4.14 10.32
C TYR A 79 26.22 -3.50 8.93
N ARG A 80 25.33 -2.51 8.78
CA ARG A 80 25.08 -1.70 7.57
C ARG A 80 24.62 -0.30 7.99
N PHE A 81 24.87 0.73 7.18
CA PHE A 81 24.39 2.09 7.45
C PHE A 81 22.86 2.17 7.56
N ASN A 82 22.13 1.35 6.80
CA ASN A 82 20.66 1.28 6.87
C ASN A 82 20.11 0.72 8.21
N ARG A 83 21.00 0.24 9.08
CA ARG A 83 20.67 -0.09 10.48
C ARG A 83 20.51 1.18 11.28
N LEU A 84 21.32 2.22 11.08
CA LEU A 84 21.17 3.50 11.77
C LEU A 84 19.98 4.30 11.27
N SER A 85 19.82 4.47 9.97
CA SER A 85 18.62 5.10 9.39
C SER A 85 18.36 4.65 7.96
N ARG A 86 17.07 4.60 7.57
CA ARG A 86 16.65 4.43 6.17
C ARG A 86 16.60 5.74 5.39
N ASN A 87 16.61 6.87 6.11
CA ASN A 87 16.62 8.21 5.55
C ASN A 87 18.06 8.71 5.52
N SER A 88 18.57 9.06 4.33
CA SER A 88 19.91 9.60 4.14
C SER A 88 20.13 10.89 4.95
N ASN A 89 19.12 11.76 5.06
CA ASN A 89 19.22 12.99 5.83
C ASN A 89 19.40 12.72 7.33
N ASP A 90 18.73 11.70 7.87
CA ASP A 90 18.88 11.36 9.29
C ASP A 90 20.20 10.66 9.56
N LEU A 91 20.72 9.88 8.60
CA LEU A 91 22.06 9.31 8.70
C LEU A 91 23.14 10.40 8.69
N LEU A 92 22.99 11.44 7.86
CA LEU A 92 23.89 12.60 7.85
C LEU A 92 23.90 13.34 9.20
N LYS A 93 22.73 13.57 9.81
CA LYS A 93 22.65 14.17 11.15
C LYS A 93 23.39 13.33 12.20
N ILE A 94 23.26 12.00 12.14
CA ILE A 94 23.98 11.09 13.03
C ILE A 94 25.49 11.22 12.83
N LEU A 95 25.96 11.28 11.58
CA LEU A 95 27.38 11.49 11.27
C LEU A 95 27.92 12.81 11.81
N GLU A 96 27.15 13.89 11.72
CA GLU A 96 27.55 15.18 12.29
C GLU A 96 27.75 15.12 13.81
N VAL A 97 26.84 14.41 14.51
CA VAL A 97 26.93 14.19 15.96
C VAL A 97 28.15 13.34 16.32
N LEU A 98 28.39 12.24 15.59
CA LEU A 98 29.55 11.38 15.80
C LEU A 98 30.85 12.16 15.61
N ASN A 99 30.92 12.96 14.55
CA ASN A 99 32.10 13.77 14.25
C ASN A 99 32.39 14.85 15.32
N LYS A 100 31.36 15.58 15.78
CA LYS A 100 31.51 16.57 16.88
C LYS A 100 32.13 15.94 18.13
N ASN A 101 31.88 14.65 18.38
CA ASN A 101 32.40 13.90 19.51
C ASN A 101 33.66 13.05 19.18
N LYS A 102 34.21 13.19 17.97
CA LYS A 102 35.37 12.43 17.45
C LYS A 102 35.16 10.90 17.47
N ILE A 103 33.96 10.46 17.12
CA ILE A 103 33.57 9.04 17.07
C ILE A 103 33.58 8.59 15.61
N GLU A 104 34.34 7.54 15.31
CA GLU A 104 34.44 6.93 13.98
C GLU A 104 33.26 5.99 13.74
N LEU A 105 32.61 6.07 12.57
CA LEU A 105 31.57 5.12 12.18
C LEU A 105 32.16 4.03 11.27
N ILE A 106 32.01 2.77 11.66
CA ILE A 106 32.43 1.60 10.87
C ILE A 106 31.20 0.78 10.50
N SER A 107 31.01 0.54 9.20
CA SER A 107 30.07 -0.45 8.69
C SER A 107 30.80 -1.74 8.34
N VAL A 108 30.26 -2.89 8.74
CA VAL A 108 30.83 -4.22 8.41
C VAL A 108 30.70 -4.50 6.91
N MET A 109 29.56 -4.15 6.32
CA MET A 109 29.25 -4.45 4.92
C MET A 109 29.62 -3.30 3.96
N GLU A 110 29.77 -2.08 4.46
CA GLU A 110 30.23 -0.92 3.70
C GLU A 110 31.55 -0.39 4.30
N PRO A 111 32.65 -1.16 4.24
CA PRO A 111 33.91 -0.78 4.89
C PRO A 111 34.48 0.48 4.25
N LEU A 112 34.78 1.47 5.08
CA LEU A 112 35.59 2.64 4.72
C LEU A 112 36.98 2.48 5.32
N PRO A 113 38.04 3.00 4.68
CA PRO A 113 39.38 3.00 5.27
C PRO A 113 39.37 3.71 6.63
N SER A 114 39.93 3.08 7.66
CA SER A 114 40.04 3.68 8.99
C SER A 114 40.85 4.98 8.94
N GLY A 115 40.39 6.00 9.67
CA GLY A 115 41.01 7.34 9.64
C GLY A 115 40.69 8.17 8.39
N SER A 116 39.72 7.73 7.57
CA SER A 116 39.19 8.53 6.45
C SER A 116 38.74 9.91 6.91
N LYS A 117 39.10 10.95 6.16
CA LYS A 117 38.64 12.33 6.44
C LYS A 117 37.10 12.38 6.40
N ILE A 118 36.53 13.25 7.23
CA ILE A 118 35.07 13.47 7.33
C ILE A 118 34.44 13.72 5.96
N SER A 119 35.10 14.51 5.10
CA SER A 119 34.63 14.79 3.75
C SER A 119 34.45 13.52 2.92
N LEU A 120 35.36 12.55 3.04
CA LEU A 120 35.28 11.25 2.34
C LEU A 120 34.16 10.38 2.94
N GLN A 121 34.01 10.34 4.26
CA GLN A 121 32.94 9.58 4.92
C GLN A 121 31.55 10.13 4.54
N THR A 122 31.37 11.45 4.58
CA THR A 122 30.13 12.12 4.17
C THR A 122 29.84 11.90 2.69
N MET A 123 30.85 12.03 1.82
CA MET A 123 30.72 11.74 0.39
C MET A 123 30.26 10.29 0.16
N MET A 124 30.87 9.33 0.85
CA MET A 124 30.53 7.93 0.69
C MET A 124 29.12 7.62 1.17
N VAL A 125 28.71 8.14 2.32
CA VAL A 125 27.33 7.98 2.80
C VAL A 125 26.32 8.62 1.84
N ASN A 126 26.62 9.78 1.26
CA ASN A 126 25.77 10.38 0.24
C ASN A 126 25.66 9.49 -1.02
N ILE A 127 26.79 8.96 -1.50
CA ILE A 127 26.81 8.05 -2.65
C ILE A 127 26.00 6.79 -2.36
N TYR A 128 26.16 6.17 -1.19
CA TYR A 128 25.35 5.02 -0.78
C TYR A 128 23.85 5.37 -0.67
N GLY A 129 23.53 6.57 -0.19
CA GLY A 129 22.16 7.07 -0.16
C GLY A 129 21.55 7.18 -1.56
N VAL A 130 22.32 7.72 -2.52
CA VAL A 130 21.94 7.82 -3.93
C VAL A 130 21.76 6.43 -4.56
N ILE A 131 22.69 5.51 -4.34
CA ILE A 131 22.58 4.12 -4.84
C ILE A 131 21.33 3.44 -4.29
N ALA A 132 21.07 3.55 -2.98
CA ALA A 132 19.89 2.96 -2.35
C ALA A 132 18.57 3.58 -2.81
N GLN A 133 18.58 4.85 -3.22
CA GLN A 133 17.42 5.49 -3.86
C GLN A 133 17.26 4.96 -5.28
N PHE A 134 18.34 4.91 -6.05
CA PHE A 134 18.36 4.38 -7.41
C PHE A 134 17.87 2.92 -7.49
N GLU A 135 18.29 2.03 -6.60
CA GLU A 135 17.80 0.65 -6.56
C GLU A 135 16.29 0.56 -6.29
N ARG A 136 15.76 1.45 -5.43
CA ARG A 136 14.32 1.52 -5.15
C ARG A 136 13.56 2.01 -6.37
N ASP A 137 14.04 3.06 -7.02
CA ASP A 137 13.40 3.61 -8.21
C ASP A 137 13.43 2.59 -9.35
N MET A 138 14.56 1.92 -9.58
CA MET A 138 14.66 0.82 -10.54
C MET A 138 13.72 -0.35 -10.22
N THR A 139 13.52 -0.67 -8.94
CA THR A 139 12.54 -1.69 -8.53
C THR A 139 11.11 -1.25 -8.88
N ILE A 140 10.77 0.02 -8.65
CA ILE A 140 9.47 0.58 -9.00
C ILE A 140 9.27 0.55 -10.52
N GLU A 141 10.26 0.97 -11.29
CA GLU A 141 10.24 0.93 -12.75
C GLU A 141 10.02 -0.50 -13.26
N ASN A 142 10.77 -1.47 -12.74
CA ASN A 142 10.60 -2.88 -13.11
C ASN A 142 9.19 -3.42 -12.79
N VAL A 143 8.62 -3.03 -11.64
CA VAL A 143 7.23 -3.37 -11.29
C VAL A 143 6.27 -2.75 -12.30
N ILE A 144 6.41 -1.47 -12.63
CA ILE A 144 5.56 -0.78 -13.59
C ILE A 144 5.68 -1.42 -14.97
N SER A 145 6.90 -1.65 -15.48
CA SER A 145 7.14 -2.33 -16.76
C SER A 145 6.53 -3.73 -16.78
N GLY A 146 6.60 -4.47 -15.67
CA GLY A 146 5.95 -5.78 -15.52
C GLY A 146 4.42 -5.68 -15.60
N LEU A 147 3.82 -4.65 -14.97
CA LEU A 147 2.39 -4.39 -15.06
C LEU A 147 1.98 -3.96 -16.47
N GLU A 148 2.73 -3.10 -17.14
CA GLU A 148 2.48 -2.69 -18.53
C GLU A 148 2.57 -3.86 -19.51
N ARG A 149 3.52 -4.79 -19.28
CA ARG A 149 3.59 -6.03 -20.06
C ARG A 149 2.33 -6.87 -19.88
N LYS A 150 1.90 -7.12 -18.63
CA LYS A 150 0.64 -7.84 -18.35
C LYS A 150 -0.58 -7.15 -18.97
N ARG A 151 -0.61 -5.81 -18.96
CA ARG A 151 -1.66 -5.00 -19.59
C ARG A 151 -1.71 -5.23 -21.09
N ARG A 152 -0.56 -5.21 -21.78
CA ARG A 152 -0.46 -5.50 -23.22
C ARG A 152 -0.89 -6.92 -23.55
N GLU A 153 -0.63 -7.88 -22.65
CA GLU A 153 -1.10 -9.26 -22.76
C GLU A 153 -2.61 -9.42 -22.42
N GLY A 154 -3.31 -8.34 -22.04
CA GLY A 154 -4.72 -8.36 -21.64
C GLY A 154 -5.00 -9.15 -20.36
N LYS A 155 -3.97 -9.34 -19.52
CA LYS A 155 -4.08 -10.07 -18.26
C LYS A 155 -4.47 -9.14 -17.11
N PRO A 156 -5.21 -9.62 -16.11
CA PRO A 156 -5.55 -8.83 -14.94
C PRO A 156 -4.29 -8.38 -14.16
N LEU A 157 -4.24 -7.09 -13.82
CA LEU A 157 -3.15 -6.49 -13.02
C LEU A 157 -3.33 -6.66 -11.51
N THR A 158 -4.54 -7.00 -11.06
CA THR A 158 -4.88 -7.18 -9.64
C THR A 158 -5.16 -8.64 -9.33
N SER A 159 -4.91 -9.03 -8.08
CA SER A 159 -5.33 -10.32 -7.52
C SER A 159 -6.84 -10.37 -7.24
N SER A 160 -7.56 -9.24 -7.31
CA SER A 160 -9.01 -9.21 -7.15
C SER A 160 -9.70 -9.86 -8.33
N VAL A 161 -10.40 -10.97 -8.08
CA VAL A 161 -11.11 -11.74 -9.09
C VAL A 161 -12.62 -11.49 -8.95
N PRO A 162 -13.31 -11.01 -10.01
CA PRO A 162 -14.76 -10.88 -9.98
C PRO A 162 -15.48 -12.22 -9.83
N TYR A 163 -16.67 -12.17 -9.24
CA TYR A 163 -17.56 -13.33 -9.17
C TYR A 163 -17.82 -13.90 -10.58
N GLY A 164 -17.96 -15.22 -10.72
CA GLY A 164 -18.03 -15.84 -12.04
C GLY A 164 -16.69 -16.15 -12.69
N TYR A 165 -15.58 -15.71 -12.11
CA TYR A 165 -14.24 -16.03 -12.59
C TYR A 165 -13.36 -16.60 -11.48
N ARG A 166 -12.33 -17.35 -11.87
CA ARG A 166 -11.23 -17.78 -10.99
C ARG A 166 -9.89 -17.56 -11.68
N TYR A 167 -8.86 -17.39 -10.87
CA TYR A 167 -7.50 -17.29 -11.37
C TYR A 167 -6.96 -18.69 -11.67
N SER A 168 -6.48 -18.91 -12.89
CA SER A 168 -5.72 -20.11 -13.26
C SER A 168 -4.43 -19.65 -13.92
N GLU A 169 -3.34 -19.67 -13.15
CA GLU A 169 -1.92 -19.36 -13.46
C GLU A 169 -1.62 -18.12 -14.33
N VAL A 170 -2.28 -18.00 -15.48
CA VAL A 170 -2.03 -17.03 -16.54
C VAL A 170 -3.31 -16.24 -16.92
N ARG A 171 -4.52 -16.73 -16.60
CA ARG A 171 -5.78 -16.13 -17.06
C ARG A 171 -6.95 -16.27 -16.07
N LEU A 172 -7.98 -15.46 -16.28
CA LEU A 172 -9.27 -15.63 -15.62
C LEU A 172 -10.10 -16.68 -16.36
N VAL A 173 -10.44 -17.74 -15.64
CA VAL A 173 -11.25 -18.85 -16.14
C VAL A 173 -12.70 -18.65 -15.70
N PRO A 174 -13.66 -18.71 -16.63
CA PRO A 174 -15.08 -18.58 -16.30
C PRO A 174 -15.57 -19.78 -15.49
N ILE A 175 -16.38 -19.54 -14.46
CA ILE A 175 -17.23 -20.55 -13.82
C ILE A 175 -18.62 -20.40 -14.41
N GLU A 176 -19.01 -21.35 -15.25
CA GLU A 176 -20.29 -21.29 -15.97
C GLU A 176 -21.50 -21.14 -15.04
N LYS A 177 -21.54 -21.88 -13.92
CA LYS A 177 -22.65 -21.81 -12.95
C LYS A 177 -22.82 -20.41 -12.37
N GLU A 178 -21.73 -19.75 -12.02
CA GLU A 178 -21.73 -18.40 -11.45
C GLU A 178 -22.02 -17.34 -12.51
N LEU A 179 -21.49 -17.51 -13.73
CA LEU A 179 -21.75 -16.58 -14.84
C LEU A 179 -23.20 -16.63 -15.33
N LYS A 180 -23.87 -17.78 -15.27
CA LYS A 180 -25.31 -17.87 -15.53
C LYS A 180 -26.12 -17.00 -14.56
N ILE A 181 -25.68 -16.90 -13.30
CA ILE A 181 -26.31 -16.02 -12.30
C ILE A 181 -26.07 -14.54 -12.67
N ILE A 182 -24.85 -14.19 -13.08
CA ILE A 182 -24.55 -12.82 -13.55
C ILE A 182 -25.40 -12.47 -14.77
N ARG A 183 -25.53 -13.37 -15.73
CA ARG A 183 -26.39 -13.16 -16.91
C ARG A 183 -27.84 -12.93 -16.51
N LEU A 184 -28.37 -13.79 -15.63
CA LEU A 184 -29.72 -13.64 -15.09
C LEU A 184 -29.92 -12.28 -14.39
N ILE A 185 -28.92 -11.78 -13.65
CA ILE A 185 -28.98 -10.45 -13.02
C ILE A 185 -29.12 -9.35 -14.06
N TYR A 186 -28.37 -9.42 -15.16
CA TYR A 186 -28.47 -8.46 -16.26
C TYR A 186 -29.84 -8.53 -16.94
N ASP A 187 -30.33 -9.73 -17.21
CA ASP A 187 -31.64 -9.93 -17.85
C ASP A 187 -32.79 -9.44 -16.97
N LEU A 188 -32.78 -9.71 -15.66
CA LEU A 188 -33.78 -9.20 -14.70
C LEU A 188 -33.76 -7.67 -14.58
N TYR A 189 -32.58 -7.05 -14.70
CA TYR A 189 -32.44 -5.60 -14.61
C TYR A 189 -32.88 -4.90 -15.91
N LEU A 190 -32.46 -5.41 -17.07
CA LEU A 190 -32.71 -4.79 -18.37
C LEU A 190 -34.13 -5.09 -18.89
N THR A 191 -34.57 -6.34 -18.82
CA THR A 191 -35.85 -6.78 -19.41
C THR A 191 -37.01 -6.52 -18.45
N GLU A 192 -36.88 -6.98 -17.20
CA GLU A 192 -37.95 -6.92 -16.20
C GLU A 192 -37.95 -5.62 -15.38
N LYS A 193 -36.97 -4.72 -15.62
CA LYS A 193 -36.81 -3.43 -14.94
C LYS A 193 -36.86 -3.52 -13.42
N MET A 194 -36.36 -4.62 -12.85
CA MET A 194 -36.37 -4.84 -11.42
C MET A 194 -35.32 -4.01 -10.69
N GLY A 195 -35.70 -3.40 -9.56
CA GLY A 195 -34.75 -2.75 -8.66
C GLY A 195 -33.85 -3.75 -7.92
N TYR A 196 -32.69 -3.29 -7.44
CA TYR A 196 -31.67 -4.15 -6.83
C TYR A 196 -32.19 -5.03 -5.69
N LYS A 197 -33.01 -4.48 -4.79
CA LYS A 197 -33.63 -5.23 -3.68
C LYS A 197 -34.53 -6.38 -4.18
N LYS A 198 -35.28 -6.16 -5.26
CA LYS A 198 -36.17 -7.19 -5.83
C LYS A 198 -35.36 -8.29 -6.49
N ILE A 199 -34.32 -7.94 -7.25
CA ILE A 199 -33.37 -8.90 -7.85
C ILE A 199 -32.70 -9.74 -6.76
N CYS A 200 -32.26 -9.10 -5.68
CA CYS A 200 -31.65 -9.79 -4.54
C CYS A 200 -32.59 -10.84 -3.92
N ASN A 201 -33.84 -10.46 -3.65
CA ASN A 201 -34.85 -11.37 -3.09
C ASN A 201 -35.17 -12.53 -4.04
N GLU A 202 -35.29 -12.26 -5.33
CA GLU A 202 -35.53 -13.26 -6.37
C GLU A 202 -34.42 -14.32 -6.42
N LEU A 203 -33.16 -13.88 -6.39
CA LEU A 203 -32.01 -14.78 -6.39
C LEU A 203 -31.93 -15.64 -5.13
N ASN A 204 -32.15 -15.02 -3.97
CA ASN A 204 -32.13 -15.72 -2.69
C ASN A 204 -33.30 -16.71 -2.58
N GLY A 205 -34.48 -16.35 -3.08
CA GLY A 205 -35.66 -17.22 -3.14
C GLY A 205 -35.50 -18.42 -4.08
N LYS A 206 -34.74 -18.25 -5.18
CA LYS A 206 -34.32 -19.35 -6.07
C LYS A 206 -33.21 -20.23 -5.49
N GLY A 207 -32.72 -19.92 -4.28
CA GLY A 207 -31.69 -20.70 -3.59
C GLY A 207 -30.26 -20.43 -4.06
N TYR A 208 -30.04 -19.40 -4.89
CA TYR A 208 -28.67 -19.01 -5.26
C TYR A 208 -27.93 -18.42 -4.06
N ARG A 209 -26.61 -18.66 -3.99
CA ARG A 209 -25.73 -18.19 -2.91
C ARG A 209 -24.48 -17.55 -3.48
N TYR A 210 -24.07 -16.44 -2.89
CA TYR A 210 -22.80 -15.77 -3.15
C TYR A 210 -21.76 -16.28 -2.17
N MET A 211 -20.81 -17.11 -2.62
CA MET A 211 -19.72 -17.61 -1.76
C MET A 211 -20.22 -18.25 -0.45
N GLY A 212 -21.32 -19.01 -0.54
CA GLY A 212 -21.94 -19.68 0.62
C GLY A 212 -22.89 -18.82 1.46
N ARG A 213 -22.95 -17.49 1.24
CA ARG A 213 -23.92 -16.60 1.89
C ARG A 213 -25.04 -16.17 0.93
N GLU A 214 -26.10 -15.58 1.47
CA GLU A 214 -27.13 -14.93 0.67
C GLU A 214 -26.57 -13.69 -0.06
N PHE A 215 -27.16 -13.38 -1.22
CA PHE A 215 -26.86 -12.14 -1.93
C PHE A 215 -27.37 -10.95 -1.12
N LEU A 216 -26.61 -9.85 -1.19
CA LEU A 216 -27.01 -8.55 -0.66
C LEU A 216 -27.26 -7.58 -1.82
N GLU A 217 -28.03 -6.52 -1.56
CA GLU A 217 -28.29 -5.45 -2.54
C GLU A 217 -26.99 -4.82 -3.06
N THR A 218 -25.99 -4.68 -2.19
CA THR A 218 -24.67 -4.15 -2.52
C THR A 218 -23.89 -5.04 -3.49
N ASP A 219 -24.13 -6.36 -3.48
CA ASP A 219 -23.50 -7.29 -4.42
C ASP A 219 -24.07 -7.06 -5.83
N ILE A 220 -25.39 -6.91 -5.97
CA ILE A 220 -26.05 -6.62 -7.24
C ILE A 220 -25.53 -5.30 -7.84
N TYR A 221 -25.46 -4.25 -7.01
CA TYR A 221 -24.87 -2.98 -7.41
C TYR A 221 -23.43 -3.12 -7.89
N ARG A 222 -22.60 -3.90 -7.17
CA ARG A 222 -21.21 -4.16 -7.54
C ARG A 222 -21.11 -4.91 -8.86
N PHE A 223 -21.97 -5.90 -9.10
CA PHE A 223 -21.92 -6.68 -10.33
C PHE A 223 -22.28 -5.86 -11.55
N LEU A 224 -23.37 -5.09 -11.49
CA LEU A 224 -23.81 -4.22 -12.57
C LEU A 224 -22.83 -3.08 -12.87
N ASN A 225 -21.94 -2.74 -11.94
CA ASN A 225 -20.87 -1.74 -12.11
C ASN A 225 -19.53 -2.33 -12.51
N ASN A 226 -19.39 -3.65 -12.52
CA ASN A 226 -18.11 -4.26 -12.76
C ASN A 226 -17.86 -4.39 -14.26
N LYS A 227 -16.95 -3.55 -14.77
CA LYS A 227 -16.56 -3.51 -16.18
C LYS A 227 -15.92 -4.80 -16.69
N VAL A 228 -15.48 -5.67 -15.78
CA VAL A 228 -14.87 -6.96 -16.16
C VAL A 228 -15.86 -7.86 -16.89
N TYR A 229 -17.17 -7.78 -16.60
CA TYR A 229 -18.16 -8.64 -17.25
C TYR A 229 -18.31 -8.40 -18.75
N PHE A 230 -17.98 -7.20 -19.24
CA PHE A 230 -17.90 -6.87 -20.67
C PHE A 230 -16.46 -6.76 -21.20
N GLY A 231 -15.47 -7.18 -20.40
CA GLY A 231 -14.10 -7.37 -20.87
C GLY A 231 -13.14 -6.22 -20.58
N VAL A 232 -13.47 -5.28 -19.69
CA VAL A 232 -12.59 -4.14 -19.38
C VAL A 232 -12.05 -4.22 -17.96
N PHE A 233 -10.73 -4.12 -17.83
CA PHE A 233 -10.02 -4.02 -16.56
C PHE A 233 -9.56 -2.59 -16.26
N LYS A 234 -9.47 -2.27 -14.97
CA LYS A 234 -8.82 -1.04 -14.49
C LYS A 234 -7.30 -1.24 -14.42
N GLY A 235 -6.54 -0.21 -14.79
CA GLY A 235 -5.08 -0.21 -14.83
C GLY A 235 -4.37 -0.11 -13.47
N GLY A 236 -5.09 0.15 -12.39
CA GLY A 236 -4.50 0.28 -11.04
C GLY A 236 -3.39 1.33 -11.04
N THR A 237 -2.19 0.93 -10.61
CA THR A 237 -0.97 1.77 -10.56
C THR A 237 -0.57 2.36 -11.92
N VAL A 238 -0.85 1.67 -13.03
CA VAL A 238 -0.52 2.15 -14.39
C VAL A 238 -1.60 3.10 -14.93
N GLY A 239 -2.74 3.23 -14.23
CA GLY A 239 -3.83 4.12 -14.62
C GLY A 239 -4.61 3.67 -15.87
N GLY A 240 -5.73 4.34 -16.13
CA GLY A 240 -6.59 4.06 -17.29
C GLY A 240 -7.30 2.69 -17.27
N GLU A 241 -7.85 2.31 -18.42
CA GLU A 241 -8.58 1.06 -18.63
C GLU A 241 -8.03 0.31 -19.85
N TYR A 242 -8.20 -1.01 -19.88
CA TYR A 242 -7.73 -1.85 -21.01
C TYR A 242 -8.62 -3.07 -21.18
N ARG A 243 -8.62 -3.62 -22.40
CA ARG A 243 -9.38 -4.83 -22.73
C ARG A 243 -8.66 -6.08 -22.23
N GLY A 244 -9.40 -6.93 -21.56
CA GLY A 244 -8.98 -8.26 -21.13
C GLY A 244 -9.11 -9.30 -22.24
N THR A 245 -8.38 -10.39 -22.12
CA THR A 245 -8.48 -11.56 -23.02
C THR A 245 -9.42 -12.65 -22.49
N HIS A 246 -10.10 -12.42 -21.37
CA HIS A 246 -11.04 -13.38 -20.78
C HIS A 246 -12.39 -13.38 -21.50
N SER A 247 -13.13 -14.47 -21.35
CA SER A 247 -14.48 -14.59 -21.90
C SER A 247 -15.43 -13.60 -21.23
N THR A 248 -16.14 -12.81 -22.02
CA THR A 248 -17.14 -11.84 -21.54
C THR A 248 -18.53 -12.48 -21.47
N ILE A 249 -19.36 -12.02 -20.55
CA ILE A 249 -20.75 -12.52 -20.36
C ILE A 249 -21.81 -11.51 -20.82
N VAL A 250 -21.42 -10.24 -20.94
CA VAL A 250 -22.30 -9.12 -21.27
C VAL A 250 -21.63 -8.29 -22.36
N SER A 251 -22.42 -7.75 -23.29
CA SER A 251 -21.90 -6.84 -24.31
C SER A 251 -21.65 -5.43 -23.75
N GLU A 252 -20.81 -4.65 -24.41
CA GLU A 252 -20.58 -3.26 -24.01
C GLU A 252 -21.87 -2.44 -24.07
N GLU A 253 -22.72 -2.67 -25.08
CA GLU A 253 -24.02 -2.01 -25.20
C GLU A 253 -24.95 -2.32 -24.02
N GLU A 254 -25.04 -3.59 -23.62
CA GLU A 254 -25.84 -4.01 -22.47
C GLU A 254 -25.34 -3.32 -21.20
N TYR A 255 -24.02 -3.25 -21.00
CA TYR A 255 -23.43 -2.55 -19.86
C TYR A 255 -23.77 -1.05 -19.87
N LEU A 256 -23.63 -0.38 -21.02
CA LEU A 256 -23.94 1.05 -21.15
C LEU A 256 -25.41 1.34 -20.87
N ARG A 257 -26.34 0.53 -21.40
CA ARG A 257 -27.79 0.64 -21.10
C ARG A 257 -28.07 0.52 -19.61
N VAL A 258 -27.40 -0.40 -18.91
CA VAL A 258 -27.50 -0.50 -17.44
C VAL A 258 -27.09 0.82 -16.78
N GLN A 259 -25.97 1.43 -17.20
CA GLN A 259 -25.51 2.69 -16.63
C GLN A 259 -26.46 3.86 -16.93
N GLU A 260 -27.03 3.91 -18.14
CA GLU A 260 -28.02 4.92 -18.50
C GLU A 260 -29.26 4.86 -17.59
N ILE A 261 -29.85 3.66 -17.43
CA ILE A 261 -31.00 3.46 -16.55
C ILE A 261 -30.66 3.92 -15.12
N LYS A 262 -29.46 3.59 -14.62
CA LYS A 262 -29.01 3.98 -13.29
C LYS A 262 -28.89 5.49 -13.13
N ASN A 263 -28.25 6.15 -14.08
CA ASN A 263 -28.10 7.61 -14.08
C ASN A 263 -29.46 8.29 -14.13
N HIS A 264 -30.38 7.81 -14.95
CA HIS A 264 -31.75 8.32 -14.99
C HIS A 264 -32.46 8.16 -13.63
N VAL A 265 -32.40 6.99 -13.00
CA VAL A 265 -33.00 6.76 -11.69
C VAL A 265 -32.39 7.66 -10.62
N GLU A 266 -31.06 7.87 -10.64
CA GLU A 266 -30.37 8.73 -9.69
C GLU A 266 -30.71 10.21 -9.88
N LEU A 267 -30.77 10.68 -11.13
CA LEU A 267 -31.22 12.04 -11.48
C LEU A 267 -32.64 12.29 -11.00
N VAL A 268 -33.57 11.36 -11.25
CA VAL A 268 -34.96 11.47 -10.80
C VAL A 268 -35.04 11.55 -9.27
N LYS A 269 -34.27 10.73 -8.54
CA LYS A 269 -34.21 10.80 -7.07
C LYS A 269 -33.73 12.16 -6.58
N ARG A 270 -32.65 12.69 -7.15
CA ARG A 270 -32.14 14.02 -6.78
C ARG A 270 -33.15 15.12 -7.08
N VAL A 271 -33.85 15.05 -8.21
CA VAL A 271 -34.90 16.01 -8.57
C VAL A 271 -36.06 15.94 -7.58
N ILE A 272 -36.51 14.73 -7.20
CA ILE A 272 -37.56 14.54 -6.18
C ILE A 272 -37.11 15.08 -4.82
N GLU A 273 -35.86 14.85 -4.41
CA GLU A 273 -35.29 15.41 -3.17
C GLU A 273 -35.27 16.94 -3.20
N ILE A 274 -34.84 17.54 -4.31
CA ILE A 274 -34.86 19.00 -4.51
C ILE A 274 -36.30 19.52 -4.43
N ILE A 275 -37.25 18.92 -5.14
CA ILE A 275 -38.67 19.30 -5.10
C ILE A 275 -39.23 19.15 -3.67
N GLY A 276 -38.86 18.08 -2.96
CA GLY A 276 -39.24 17.84 -1.57
C GLY A 276 -38.66 18.88 -0.61
N CYS A 277 -37.42 19.30 -0.80
CA CYS A 277 -36.79 20.40 -0.08
C CYS A 277 -37.49 21.73 -0.39
N VAL A 278 -37.77 22.02 -1.66
CA VAL A 278 -38.49 23.24 -2.08
C VAL A 278 -39.90 23.27 -1.47
N LYS A 279 -40.63 22.16 -1.46
CA LYS A 279 -41.96 22.04 -0.81
C LYS A 279 -41.90 22.15 0.72
N LYS A 280 -40.78 21.81 1.36
CA LYS A 280 -40.57 22.04 2.80
C LYS A 280 -40.21 23.48 3.13
N PHE A 281 -39.56 24.20 2.20
CA PHE A 281 -39.24 25.62 2.33
C PHE A 281 -40.42 26.54 1.95
N PHE A 282 -41.29 26.10 1.05
CA PHE A 282 -42.51 26.81 0.69
C PHE A 282 -43.72 26.25 1.46
N VAL A 283 -44.21 27.08 2.40
CA VAL A 283 -45.54 27.16 3.04
C VAL A 283 -45.52 26.82 4.56
N PRO A 284 -45.92 27.77 5.46
CA PRO A 284 -47.01 28.73 5.28
C PRO A 284 -46.63 30.21 5.54
N TYR A 285 -46.51 31.00 4.47
CA TYR A 285 -46.71 32.47 4.50
C TYR A 285 -47.42 32.92 3.21
N VAL A 286 -48.50 32.23 2.83
CA VAL A 286 -49.45 32.72 1.81
C VAL A 286 -50.86 32.26 2.16
N ILE A 287 -51.39 32.68 3.30
CA ILE A 287 -52.83 32.76 3.58
C ILE A 287 -53.02 34.02 4.44
N THR A 288 -54.00 34.87 4.10
CA THR A 288 -54.20 36.29 4.50
C THR A 288 -53.24 37.21 3.73
N ILE A 289 -53.65 38.06 2.80
CA ILE A 289 -54.77 39.01 2.80
C ILE A 289 -55.21 39.21 1.35
N LEU A 290 -56.50 39.03 1.05
CA LEU A 290 -57.26 39.83 0.08
C LEU A 290 -58.74 39.58 0.40
N PRO A 291 -59.45 40.53 1.03
CA PRO A 291 -60.88 40.39 1.25
C PRO A 291 -61.63 40.58 -0.08
N LEU A 292 -62.68 39.79 -0.23
CA LEU A 292 -63.79 40.01 -1.16
C LEU A 292 -64.43 41.36 -0.84
N GLU A 293 -64.54 42.26 -1.81
CA GLU A 293 -65.68 43.19 -1.94
C GLU A 293 -66.02 43.35 -3.42
N GLU A 294 -67.33 43.51 -3.67
CA GLU A 294 -68.05 43.60 -4.95
C GLU A 294 -67.64 44.79 -5.82
#